data_AF-A0A975GSE0-F1
#
_entry.id   AF-A0A975GSE0-F1
#
_cell.length_a   1.000
_cell.length_b   1.000
_cell.length_c   1.000
_cell.angle_alpha   90.00
_cell.angle_beta   90.00
_cell.angle_gamma   90.00
#
_symmetry.space_group_name_H-M   'P 1'
#
loop_
_entity.id
_entity.type
_entity.pdbx_description
1 polymer ?
#
loop_
_entity_poly.entity_id
_entity_poly.type
_entity_poly.pdbx_seq_one_letter_code
_entity_poly.pdbx_strand_id
1 'polypeptide(L)'
;MNKYFIKKMKDEKKRTDRDRFERVESFQNTNSFVSFRYSYKSVSSSGGKTHIKARQERFENGRFESEEFEGTTDGDMCNNAVNDIQNRIFNQISNFFKPMSFFLPFAGTEDKKKKGRK
;
A
#
# COMPACT_ATOMS: atom_id res chain seq x y z
N MET A 1 8.82 -6.17 35.24
CA MET A 1 8.33 -7.56 35.32
C MET A 1 6.86 -7.59 34.94
N ASN A 2 6.50 -8.58 34.11
CA ASN A 2 5.15 -9.04 33.70
C ASN A 2 4.38 -8.18 32.69
N LYS A 3 3.76 -8.72 31.64
CA LYS A 3 3.84 -10.03 30.93
C LYS A 3 3.02 -9.78 29.65
N TYR A 4 3.60 -9.92 28.45
CA TYR A 4 2.85 -9.79 27.21
C TYR A 4 2.04 -11.08 26.97
N PHE A 5 0.71 -10.97 26.98
CA PHE A 5 -0.18 -12.03 26.48
C PHE A 5 -0.55 -11.71 25.04
N ILE A 6 0.21 -12.25 24.07
CA ILE A 6 -0.23 -12.28 22.68
C ILE A 6 -1.15 -13.49 22.53
N LYS A 7 -2.45 -13.25 22.71
CA LYS A 7 -3.51 -14.24 22.45
C LYS A 7 -3.63 -14.39 20.93
N LYS A 8 -3.17 -15.52 20.38
CA LYS A 8 -3.50 -15.92 19.01
C LYS A 8 -5.02 -16.03 18.89
N MET A 9 -5.64 -15.10 18.17
CA MET A 9 -7.00 -15.30 17.66
C MET A 9 -6.91 -15.99 16.31
N LYS A 10 -7.52 -17.17 16.23
CA LYS A 10 -7.74 -17.95 15.02
C LYS A 10 -8.46 -17.07 14.00
N ASP A 11 -7.94 -17.03 12.77
CA ASP A 11 -8.66 -16.53 11.61
C ASP A 11 -9.90 -17.40 11.35
N GLU A 12 -11.05 -16.98 11.88
CA GLU A 12 -12.34 -17.40 11.35
C GLU A 12 -12.64 -16.57 10.10
N LYS A 13 -12.07 -17.04 8.99
CA LYS A 13 -12.43 -16.61 7.63
C LYS A 13 -13.91 -16.95 7.44
N LYS A 14 -14.81 -16.01 7.78
CA LYS A 14 -16.24 -16.11 7.45
C LYS A 14 -16.33 -16.36 5.94
N ARG A 15 -16.72 -17.59 5.57
CA ARG A 15 -17.20 -17.89 4.23
C ARG A 15 -18.43 -17.03 4.04
N THR A 16 -18.29 -15.95 3.28
CA THR A 16 -19.44 -15.24 2.76
C THR A 16 -20.14 -16.20 1.82
N ASP A 17 -21.33 -16.59 2.26
CA ASP A 17 -22.33 -17.30 1.50
C ASP A 17 -22.55 -16.55 0.17
N ARG A 18 -21.94 -17.07 -0.89
CA ARG A 18 -22.03 -16.54 -2.26
C ARG A 18 -23.21 -17.14 -3.03
N ASP A 19 -24.13 -17.82 -2.34
CA ASP A 19 -25.22 -18.56 -2.99
C ASP A 19 -26.55 -17.77 -2.98
N ARG A 20 -26.49 -16.48 -3.33
CA ARG A 20 -27.71 -15.67 -3.48
C ARG A 20 -27.62 -14.62 -4.59
N PHE A 21 -27.08 -14.99 -5.73
CA PHE A 21 -27.34 -14.27 -6.98
C PHE A 21 -28.03 -15.24 -7.94
N GLU A 22 -29.37 -15.19 -7.91
CA GLU A 22 -30.22 -15.83 -8.89
C GLU A 22 -29.83 -15.27 -10.27
N ARG A 23 -29.28 -16.14 -11.10
CA ARG A 23 -28.84 -15.84 -12.46
C ARG A 23 -30.08 -15.58 -13.31
N VAL A 24 -30.43 -14.31 -13.49
CA VAL A 24 -31.37 -13.91 -14.55
C VAL A 24 -30.64 -14.05 -15.88
N GLU A 25 -31.00 -15.07 -16.66
CA GLU A 25 -30.59 -15.19 -18.05
C GLU A 25 -31.21 -14.03 -18.84
N SER A 26 -30.39 -13.07 -19.27
CA SER A 26 -30.77 -12.19 -20.39
C SER A 26 -29.95 -12.58 -21.62
N PHE A 27 -30.48 -13.54 -22.36
CA PHE A 27 -30.18 -13.63 -23.79
C PHE A 27 -30.81 -12.41 -24.46
N GLN A 28 -30.01 -11.39 -24.77
CA GLN A 28 -30.14 -10.62 -26.00
C GLN A 28 -28.98 -9.63 -26.15
N ASN A 29 -28.49 -9.55 -27.37
CA ASN A 29 -27.36 -8.78 -27.85
C ASN A 29 -27.67 -7.28 -27.81
N THR A 30 -27.76 -6.69 -26.61
CA THR A 30 -27.90 -5.26 -26.41
C THR A 30 -26.54 -4.68 -26.09
N ASN A 31 -26.06 -3.75 -26.92
CA ASN A 31 -24.89 -2.90 -26.64
C ASN A 31 -24.92 -2.44 -25.18
N SER A 32 -24.12 -3.11 -24.34
CA SER A 32 -24.03 -2.76 -22.92
C SER A 32 -23.18 -1.50 -22.83
N PHE A 33 -23.83 -0.35 -22.70
CA PHE A 33 -23.17 0.96 -22.55
C PHE A 33 -22.39 1.10 -21.23
N VAL A 34 -22.47 0.12 -20.33
CA VAL A 34 -21.81 0.12 -19.03
C VAL A 34 -20.71 -0.94 -19.03
N SER A 35 -19.48 -0.48 -18.85
CA SER A 35 -18.31 -1.31 -18.59
C SER A 35 -17.63 -0.82 -17.32
N PHE A 36 -17.16 -1.74 -16.48
CA PHE A 36 -16.31 -1.37 -15.35
C PHE A 36 -15.11 -2.30 -15.24
N ARG A 37 -14.03 -1.75 -14.70
CA ARG A 37 -12.83 -2.48 -14.34
C ARG A 37 -12.51 -2.15 -12.90
N TYR A 38 -12.36 -3.19 -12.09
CA TYR A 38 -11.88 -3.09 -10.72
C TYR A 38 -10.58 -3.87 -10.62
N SER A 39 -9.55 -3.25 -10.05
CA SER A 39 -8.28 -3.91 -9.79
C SER A 39 -7.82 -3.57 -8.39
N TYR A 40 -7.43 -4.60 -7.65
CA TYR A 40 -6.86 -4.50 -6.33
C TYR A 40 -5.53 -5.23 -6.32
N LYS A 41 -4.48 -4.58 -5.85
CA LYS A 41 -3.17 -5.19 -5.62
C LYS A 41 -2.72 -4.80 -4.22
N SER A 42 -2.35 -5.77 -3.40
CA SER A 42 -1.69 -5.56 -2.12
C SER A 42 -0.38 -6.31 -2.08
N VAL A 43 0.62 -5.66 -1.48
CA VAL A 43 1.94 -6.19 -1.24
C VAL A 43 2.24 -5.94 0.23
N SER A 44 2.64 -6.98 0.95
CA SER A 44 3.03 -6.88 2.36
C SER A 44 4.28 -7.70 2.61
N SER A 45 5.26 -7.18 3.34
CA SER A 45 6.45 -7.93 3.75
C SER A 45 6.42 -8.22 5.26
N SER A 46 6.69 -9.47 5.64
CA SER A 46 6.87 -9.88 7.03
C SER A 46 7.83 -11.07 7.11
N GLY A 47 8.79 -11.01 8.05
CA GLY A 47 9.72 -12.13 8.28
C GLY A 47 10.58 -12.52 7.07
N GLY A 48 10.98 -11.54 6.25
CA GLY A 48 11.80 -11.76 5.04
C GLY A 48 11.03 -12.34 3.84
N LYS A 49 9.70 -12.43 3.94
CA LYS A 49 8.82 -12.90 2.88
C LYS A 49 7.91 -11.77 2.43
N THR A 50 7.74 -11.65 1.12
CA THR A 50 6.78 -10.73 0.51
C THR A 50 5.56 -11.50 0.05
N HIS A 51 4.40 -11.14 0.59
CA HIS A 51 3.09 -11.63 0.18
C HIS A 51 2.47 -10.67 -0.83
N ILE A 52 1.99 -11.21 -1.93
CA ILE A 52 1.37 -10.46 -3.03
C ILE A 52 -0.02 -11.02 -3.23
N LYS A 53 -1.02 -10.14 -3.18
CA LYS A 53 -2.39 -10.47 -3.54
C LYS A 53 -2.85 -9.52 -4.64
N ALA A 54 -3.40 -10.06 -5.71
CA ALA A 54 -4.00 -9.30 -6.79
C ALA A 54 -5.39 -9.84 -7.09
N ARG A 55 -6.33 -8.95 -7.35
CA ARG A 55 -7.68 -9.27 -7.80
C ARG A 55 -8.03 -8.33 -8.94
N GLN A 56 -8.58 -8.88 -10.00
CA GLN A 56 -9.08 -8.15 -11.14
C GLN A 56 -10.51 -8.59 -11.42
N GLU A 57 -11.37 -7.62 -11.67
CA GLU A 57 -12.74 -7.83 -12.10
C GLU A 57 -13.02 -6.92 -13.28
N ARG A 58 -13.69 -7.47 -14.29
CA ARG A 58 -14.02 -6.76 -15.51
C ARG A 58 -15.43 -7.13 -15.92
N PHE A 59 -16.24 -6.13 -16.17
CA PHE A 59 -17.53 -6.29 -16.81
C PHE A 59 -17.50 -5.60 -18.16
N GLU A 60 -17.58 -6.38 -19.23
CA GLU A 60 -17.60 -5.88 -20.60
C GLU A 60 -18.50 -6.71 -21.49
N ASN A 61 -19.26 -6.04 -22.37
CA ASN A 61 -20.13 -6.68 -23.35
C ASN A 61 -21.11 -7.71 -22.73
N GLY A 62 -21.64 -7.39 -21.55
CA GLY A 62 -22.53 -8.28 -20.80
C GLY A 62 -21.84 -9.48 -20.13
N ARG A 63 -20.51 -9.56 -20.19
CA ARG A 63 -19.72 -10.63 -19.55
C ARG A 63 -18.96 -10.11 -18.35
N PHE A 64 -19.06 -10.85 -17.24
CA PHE A 64 -18.27 -10.61 -16.04
C PHE A 64 -17.12 -11.62 -15.96
N GLU A 65 -15.90 -11.11 -15.83
CA GLU A 65 -14.67 -11.89 -15.66
C GLU A 65 -14.01 -11.49 -14.33
N SER A 66 -13.53 -12.47 -13.57
CA SER A 66 -12.77 -12.23 -12.34
C SER A 66 -11.56 -13.15 -12.27
N GLU A 67 -10.41 -12.55 -11.94
CA GLU A 67 -9.15 -13.23 -11.74
C GLU A 67 -8.60 -12.85 -10.36
N GLU A 68 -8.12 -13.84 -9.60
CA GLU A 68 -7.47 -13.63 -8.31
C GLU A 68 -6.13 -14.39 -8.30
N PHE A 69 -5.08 -13.68 -7.93
CA PHE A 69 -3.73 -14.21 -7.78
C PHE A 69 -3.27 -13.98 -6.34
N GLU A 70 -2.71 -15.01 -5.73
CA GLU A 70 -2.07 -14.94 -4.42
C GLU A 70 -0.73 -15.67 -4.51
N GLY A 71 0.34 -14.97 -4.13
CA GLY A 71 1.69 -15.48 -4.22
C GLY A 71 2.54 -15.02 -3.04
N THR A 72 3.54 -15.83 -2.71
CA THR A 72 4.57 -15.46 -1.74
C THR A 72 5.91 -15.58 -2.43
N THR A 73 6.73 -14.53 -2.34
CA THR A 73 8.11 -14.52 -2.85
C THR A 73 9.06 -14.32 -1.68
N ASP A 74 10.23 -14.92 -1.76
CA ASP A 74 11.30 -14.61 -0.82
C ASP A 74 11.88 -13.22 -1.13
N GLY A 75 12.32 -12.52 -0.09
CA GLY A 75 13.00 -11.24 -0.21
C GLY A 75 12.17 -10.03 0.19
N ASP A 76 12.89 -8.94 0.46
CA ASP A 76 12.40 -7.69 1.03
C ASP A 76 12.00 -6.65 -0.04
N MET A 77 11.41 -7.08 -1.16
CA MET A 77 11.06 -6.18 -2.27
C MET A 77 10.21 -4.98 -1.83
N CYS A 78 9.24 -5.22 -0.93
CA CYS A 78 8.41 -4.16 -0.37
C CYS A 78 9.22 -3.16 0.45
N ASN A 79 10.14 -3.63 1.29
CA ASN A 79 10.96 -2.77 2.14
C ASN A 79 11.93 -1.93 1.31
N ASN A 80 12.52 -2.53 0.26
CA ASN A 80 13.38 -1.82 -0.67
C ASN A 80 12.62 -0.73 -1.44
N ALA A 81 11.44 -1.04 -1.96
CA ALA A 81 10.59 -0.06 -2.64
C ALA A 81 10.18 1.10 -1.71
N VAL A 82 9.83 0.79 -0.45
CA VAL A 82 9.52 1.81 0.56
C VAL A 82 10.74 2.68 0.86
N ASN A 83 11.91 2.09 1.06
CA ASN A 83 13.16 2.83 1.31
C ASN A 83 13.51 3.77 0.14
N ASP A 84 13.35 3.30 -1.10
CA ASP A 84 13.59 4.12 -2.30
C ASP A 84 12.64 5.32 -2.37
N ILE A 85 11.35 5.09 -2.10
CA ILE A 85 10.34 6.16 -2.08
C ILE A 85 10.65 7.15 -0.95
N GLN A 86 10.94 6.67 0.26
CA GLN A 86 11.28 7.53 1.39
C GLN A 86 12.51 8.38 1.08
N ASN A 87 13.59 7.78 0.58
CA ASN A 87 14.80 8.50 0.22
C ASN A 87 14.54 9.59 -0.84
N ARG A 88 13.75 9.29 -1.88
CA ARG A 88 13.36 10.27 -2.90
C ARG A 88 12.55 11.42 -2.31
N ILE A 89 11.53 11.10 -1.50
CA ILE A 89 10.67 12.11 -0.88
C ILE A 89 11.48 12.99 0.07
N PHE A 90 12.31 12.41 0.95
CA PHE A 90 13.16 13.19 1.87
C PHE A 90 14.12 14.10 1.11
N ASN A 91 14.78 13.60 0.06
CA ASN A 91 15.68 14.43 -0.74
C ASN A 91 14.93 15.58 -1.43
N GLN A 92 13.73 15.32 -1.96
CA GLN A 92 12.92 16.34 -2.63
C GLN A 92 12.35 17.39 -1.67
N ILE A 93 11.81 16.96 -0.52
CA ILE A 93 11.31 17.83 0.55
C ILE A 93 12.46 18.69 1.08
N SER A 94 13.63 18.11 1.34
CA SER A 94 14.76 18.89 1.85
C SER A 94 15.15 20.02 0.90
N ASN A 95 15.10 19.80 -0.42
CA ASN A 95 15.42 20.82 -1.41
C ASN A 95 14.31 21.87 -1.57
N PHE A 96 13.05 21.48 -1.38
CA PHE A 96 11.91 22.40 -1.43
C PHE A 96 11.83 23.32 -0.20
N PHE A 97 12.18 22.82 0.99
CA PHE A 97 12.11 23.58 2.23
C PHE A 97 13.41 24.35 2.59
N LYS A 98 14.54 24.05 1.95
CA LYS A 98 15.82 24.80 2.12
C LYS A 98 15.68 26.32 1.90
N PRO A 99 14.95 26.82 0.89
CA PRO A 99 14.75 28.27 0.73
C PRO A 99 13.85 28.87 1.82
N MET A 100 12.92 28.07 2.35
CA MET A 100 12.00 28.49 3.41
C MET A 100 12.65 28.51 4.79
N SER A 101 13.81 27.85 4.98
CA SER A 101 14.53 27.90 6.25
C SER A 101 15.05 29.31 6.59
N PHE A 102 15.20 30.19 5.60
CA PHE A 102 15.53 31.60 5.83
C PHE A 102 14.44 32.36 6.61
N PHE A 103 13.18 31.89 6.56
CA PHE A 103 12.05 32.46 7.30
C PHE A 103 11.81 31.78 8.66
N LEU A 104 12.54 30.71 8.98
CA LEU A 104 12.41 30.05 10.29
C LEU A 104 13.30 30.77 11.32
N PRO A 105 12.74 31.24 12.46
CA PRO A 105 13.47 32.01 13.48
C PRO A 105 14.57 31.24 14.23
N PHE A 106 14.92 30.02 13.78
CA PHE A 106 15.88 29.12 14.43
C PHE A 106 16.99 28.60 13.50
N ALA A 107 17.06 29.03 12.23
CA ALA A 107 18.05 28.53 11.26
C ALA A 107 19.46 29.13 11.40
N GLY A 108 19.72 29.93 12.43
CA GLY A 108 20.99 30.63 12.64
C GLY A 108 21.54 30.42 14.04
N THR A 109 21.97 29.20 14.37
CA THR A 109 22.99 29.00 15.41
C THR A 109 24.00 27.96 14.92
N GLU A 110 24.83 28.38 13.97
CA GLU A 110 26.16 27.79 13.89
C GLU A 110 26.84 28.04 15.23
N ASP A 111 27.20 26.94 15.91
CA ASP A 111 28.03 26.91 17.09
C ASP A 111 29.36 27.63 16.81
N LYS A 112 29.39 28.95 17.02
CA LYS A 112 30.64 29.64 17.32
C LYS A 112 31.06 29.20 18.72
N LYS A 113 31.76 28.07 18.77
CA LYS A 113 32.63 27.70 19.90
C LYS A 113 33.45 28.93 20.25
N LYS A 114 33.06 29.58 21.34
CA LYS A 114 33.86 30.61 22.02
C LYS A 114 35.20 29.96 22.40
N LYS A 115 36.22 30.15 21.58
CA LYS A 115 37.60 30.17 22.07
C LYS A 115 37.81 31.54 22.71
N GLY A 116 37.72 31.57 24.02
CA GLY A 116 38.10 32.71 24.82
C GLY A 116 38.60 32.25 26.18
N ARG A 117 39.83 32.69 26.50
CA ARG A 117 40.60 32.60 27.76
C ARG A 117 41.45 31.33 27.89
N LYS A 118 42.75 31.41 28.15
CA LYS A 118 43.65 32.47 28.64
C LYS A 118 44.92 32.55 27.81
#